data_AF-A0A6G8Q3A9-F1
#
_entry.id   AF-A0A6G8Q3A9-F1
#
_cell.length_a   1.000
_cell.length_b   1.000
_cell.length_c   1.000
_cell.angle_alpha   90.00
_cell.angle_beta   90.00
_cell.angle_gamma   90.00
#
_symmetry.space_group_name_H-M   'P 1'
#
loop_
_entity.id
_entity.type
_entity.pdbx_description
1 polymer ?
#
loop_
_entity_poly.entity_id
_entity_poly.type
_entity_poly.pdbx_seq_one_letter_code
_entity_poly.pdbx_strand_id
1 'polypeptide(L)'
;MGHPWARAPLYVAGLATAAAFSTLFAGGALPVLLGAAIVGLLAGSSGRFRFVLVLPATFLYTLLSVYGRLPLSPEGWRKLASRVARDAYEAAGTMNAEVPPYEPEAGLLFILVPVVMILLALATSATLYEGSPVLSIATLGLAIGLVGTANREAGVGPFFALFLASGVALLMLASSPRPGDEGSGDEASRLRPAGLIAGAVVVGVVLALPSTPLAGAAIRPALIDWTQIGTGTTSRLAVEADVGNYLNAGRENELLRVRSEEPLLWRGGTLDYFDGARWSSRVRPGEDDGREVAQGVETRIVEQRFEVLNAETEAVFGGYRMASVSLPDAEQRPDGSWVSDETLSGGSRYRVLSLVPQPTERQLEEAGIDYPAAVRERFLQLPRGLPGEVEDTAGKIREDYSLEDATPYEKARAIERYLLYDGGFAYNLDVDYGRADRALEEFLGDGREGFCVQFATSMTLLSRELGVPSRLVYGARTGEEVGPDEYVVRGRTCTRGWRSTSPRSAGTLRPHAGLRRPLRHGGERARSHGRLGHRESRRAGTSRRRSGRRARRRARAGRARGVPGA
;
A
#
# COMPACT_ATOMS: atom_id res chain seq x y z
N MET A 1 26.06 -31.37 -32.79
CA MET A 1 24.69 -31.90 -33.03
C MET A 1 24.10 -32.22 -31.66
N GLY A 2 22.95 -31.64 -31.30
CA GLY A 2 22.41 -31.74 -29.94
C GLY A 2 22.01 -33.16 -29.56
N HIS A 3 22.52 -33.65 -28.43
CA HIS A 3 22.36 -35.02 -27.97
C HIS A 3 20.87 -35.38 -27.76
N PRO A 4 20.36 -36.44 -28.41
CA PRO A 4 18.94 -36.79 -28.36
C PRO A 4 18.46 -37.23 -26.95
N TRP A 5 19.37 -37.72 -26.11
CA TRP A 5 19.07 -38.25 -24.78
C TRP A 5 18.64 -37.17 -23.76
N ALA A 6 19.08 -35.92 -23.93
CA ALA A 6 18.76 -34.83 -22.99
C ALA A 6 17.41 -34.15 -23.29
N ARG A 7 16.82 -34.38 -24.47
CA ARG A 7 15.64 -33.64 -24.95
C ARG A 7 14.37 -33.99 -24.19
N ALA A 8 14.14 -35.27 -23.92
CA ALA A 8 12.93 -35.73 -23.25
C ALA A 8 12.77 -35.14 -21.82
N PRO A 9 13.74 -35.30 -20.89
CA PRO A 9 13.59 -34.71 -19.55
C PRO A 9 13.58 -33.18 -19.57
N LEU A 10 14.32 -32.54 -20.48
CA LEU A 10 14.32 -31.08 -20.65
C LEU A 10 12.95 -30.55 -21.10
N TYR A 11 12.29 -31.23 -22.04
CA TYR A 11 10.98 -30.82 -22.53
C TYR A 11 9.90 -31.06 -21.49
N VAL A 12 9.97 -32.16 -20.72
CA VAL A 12 9.05 -32.40 -19.60
C VAL A 12 9.23 -31.34 -18.52
N ALA A 13 10.47 -31.01 -18.15
CA ALA A 13 10.75 -29.91 -17.21
C ALA A 13 10.20 -28.57 -17.72
N GLY A 14 10.38 -28.26 -19.01
CA GLY A 14 9.87 -27.03 -19.61
C GLY A 14 8.34 -26.95 -19.65
N LEU A 15 7.67 -28.04 -20.00
CA LEU A 15 6.20 -28.13 -19.97
C LEU A 15 5.66 -28.01 -18.54
N ALA A 16 6.34 -28.62 -17.56
CA ALA A 16 5.98 -28.49 -16.16
C ALA A 16 6.10 -27.03 -15.67
N THR A 17 7.18 -26.32 -16.04
CA THR A 17 7.32 -24.90 -15.73
C THR A 17 6.19 -24.06 -16.34
N ALA A 18 5.85 -24.27 -17.61
CA ALA A 18 4.75 -23.52 -18.24
C ALA A 18 3.37 -23.86 -17.66
N ALA A 19 3.14 -25.12 -17.30
CA ALA A 19 1.92 -25.53 -16.60
C ALA A 19 1.83 -24.89 -15.21
N ALA A 20 2.95 -24.72 -14.50
CA ALA A 20 2.98 -23.97 -13.26
C ALA A 20 2.59 -22.50 -13.47
N PHE A 21 3.08 -21.82 -14.52
CA PHE A 21 2.65 -20.46 -14.85
C PHE A 21 1.14 -20.34 -15.09
N SER A 22 0.46 -21.42 -15.51
CA SER A 22 -1.00 -21.38 -15.67
C SER A 22 -1.76 -21.27 -14.35
N THR A 23 -1.15 -21.65 -13.22
CA THR A 23 -1.72 -21.47 -11.88
C THR A 23 -1.82 -20.01 -11.47
N LEU A 24 -1.17 -19.09 -12.18
CA LEU A 24 -1.38 -17.65 -12.01
C LEU A 24 -2.76 -17.20 -12.49
N PHE A 25 -3.55 -18.07 -13.14
CA PHE A 25 -4.87 -17.74 -13.66
C PHE A 25 -5.96 -18.64 -13.09
N ALA A 26 -7.17 -18.08 -12.93
CA ALA A 26 -8.34 -18.79 -12.40
C ALA A 26 -8.86 -19.88 -13.36
N GLY A 27 -8.44 -19.83 -14.64
CA GLY A 27 -8.73 -20.83 -15.65
C GLY A 27 -8.31 -20.40 -17.05
N GLY A 28 -8.43 -21.28 -18.04
CA GLY A 28 -8.31 -20.94 -19.48
C GLY A 28 -6.91 -20.65 -20.03
N ALA A 29 -5.91 -20.36 -19.19
CA ALA A 29 -4.55 -20.02 -19.65
C ALA A 29 -3.67 -21.24 -19.99
N LEU A 30 -3.98 -22.43 -19.47
CA LEU A 30 -3.16 -23.64 -19.62
C LEU A 30 -2.87 -24.01 -21.10
N PRO A 31 -3.85 -24.05 -22.03
CA PRO A 31 -3.58 -24.39 -23.43
C PRO A 31 -2.64 -23.39 -24.12
N VAL A 32 -2.77 -22.10 -23.78
CA VAL A 32 -1.93 -21.02 -24.32
C VAL A 32 -0.50 -21.15 -23.79
N LEU A 33 -0.32 -21.40 -22.50
CA LEU A 33 1.02 -21.53 -21.92
C LEU A 33 1.72 -22.83 -22.33
N LEU A 34 0.98 -23.93 -22.51
CA LEU A 34 1.54 -25.16 -23.07
C LEU A 34 1.94 -24.99 -24.55
N GLY A 35 1.14 -24.29 -25.34
CA GLY A 35 1.51 -23.97 -26.72
C GLY A 35 2.74 -23.06 -26.78
N ALA A 36 2.82 -22.05 -25.92
CA ALA A 36 4.00 -21.19 -25.76
C ALA A 36 5.24 -22.04 -25.43
N ALA A 37 5.09 -23.00 -24.51
CA ALA A 37 6.17 -23.88 -24.13
C ALA A 37 6.71 -24.71 -25.30
N ILE A 38 5.82 -25.33 -26.08
CA ILE A 38 6.20 -26.11 -27.25
C ILE A 38 6.97 -25.24 -28.25
N VAL A 39 6.48 -24.05 -28.56
CA VAL A 39 7.14 -23.15 -29.52
C VAL A 39 8.49 -22.67 -28.99
N GLY A 40 8.58 -22.32 -27.69
CA GLY A 40 9.83 -21.93 -27.03
C GLY A 40 10.88 -23.04 -27.05
N LEU A 41 10.49 -24.27 -26.72
CA LEU A 41 11.37 -25.46 -26.76
C LEU A 41 11.87 -25.76 -28.19
N LEU A 42 11.00 -25.64 -29.21
CA LEU A 42 11.36 -25.84 -30.61
C LEU A 42 12.32 -24.74 -31.11
N ALA A 43 12.03 -23.47 -30.80
CA ALA A 43 12.90 -22.35 -31.14
C ALA A 43 14.28 -22.50 -30.48
N GLY A 44 14.32 -22.87 -29.20
CA GLY A 44 15.56 -23.17 -28.47
C GLY A 44 16.34 -24.36 -29.06
N SER A 45 15.66 -25.32 -29.69
CA SER A 45 16.26 -26.50 -30.32
C SER A 45 16.70 -26.29 -31.77
N SER A 46 16.56 -25.08 -32.32
CA SER A 46 16.76 -24.78 -33.75
C SER A 46 18.22 -24.54 -34.18
N GLY A 47 19.19 -25.04 -33.42
CA GLY A 47 20.61 -25.00 -33.80
C GLY A 47 21.15 -23.57 -33.91
N ARG A 48 21.87 -23.30 -35.01
CA ARG A 48 22.42 -21.98 -35.33
C ARG A 48 21.37 -20.87 -35.45
N PHE A 49 20.11 -21.23 -35.66
CA PHE A 49 19.02 -20.26 -35.84
C PHE A 49 18.26 -19.94 -34.56
N ARG A 50 18.62 -20.54 -33.42
CA ARG A 50 17.87 -20.39 -32.15
C ARG A 50 17.60 -18.93 -31.79
N PHE A 51 18.61 -18.07 -31.76
CA PHE A 51 18.43 -16.65 -31.40
C PHE A 51 17.74 -15.83 -32.49
N VAL A 52 17.83 -16.28 -33.75
CA VAL A 52 17.14 -15.63 -34.88
C VAL A 52 15.64 -15.96 -34.86
N LEU A 53 15.28 -17.17 -34.45
CA LEU A 53 13.89 -17.64 -34.47
C LEU A 53 13.12 -17.32 -33.18
N VAL A 54 13.79 -17.17 -32.03
CA VAL A 54 13.10 -16.93 -30.74
C VAL A 54 12.23 -15.68 -30.78
N LEU A 55 12.75 -14.54 -31.22
CA LEU A 55 11.98 -13.29 -31.25
C LEU A 55 10.79 -13.34 -32.23
N PRO A 56 10.93 -13.72 -33.51
CA PRO A 56 9.80 -13.78 -34.43
C PRO A 56 8.79 -14.87 -34.05
N ALA A 57 9.24 -16.03 -33.54
CA ALA A 57 8.34 -17.07 -33.06
C ALA A 57 7.54 -16.60 -31.83
N THR A 58 8.19 -15.89 -30.91
CA THR A 58 7.55 -15.31 -29.73
C THR A 58 6.52 -14.27 -30.11
N PHE A 59 6.89 -13.32 -30.97
CA PHE A 59 6.00 -12.28 -31.45
C PHE A 59 4.78 -12.86 -32.17
N LEU A 60 5.01 -13.80 -33.10
CA LEU A 60 3.95 -14.41 -33.89
C LEU A 60 3.01 -15.27 -33.03
N TYR A 61 3.57 -16.10 -32.15
CA TYR A 61 2.77 -16.95 -31.27
C TYR A 61 1.93 -16.12 -30.30
N THR A 62 2.52 -15.10 -29.67
CA THR A 62 1.82 -14.22 -28.73
C THR A 62 0.67 -13.49 -29.40
N LEU A 63 0.89 -12.91 -30.59
CA LEU A 63 -0.17 -12.23 -31.32
C LEU A 63 -1.30 -13.18 -31.75
N LEU A 64 -0.97 -14.36 -32.27
CA LEU A 64 -1.97 -15.32 -32.74
C LEU A 64 -2.78 -15.94 -31.59
N SER A 65 -2.11 -16.27 -30.48
CA SER A 65 -2.76 -16.90 -29.33
C SER A 65 -3.62 -15.94 -28.53
N VAL A 66 -3.22 -14.67 -28.41
CA VAL A 66 -3.92 -13.65 -27.62
C VAL A 66 -4.97 -12.90 -28.44
N TYR A 67 -4.61 -12.48 -29.66
CA TYR A 67 -5.44 -11.60 -30.49
C TYR A 67 -6.10 -12.30 -31.68
N GLY A 68 -5.75 -13.56 -31.95
CA GLY A 68 -6.30 -14.33 -33.05
C GLY A 68 -5.73 -13.91 -34.39
N ARG A 69 -6.60 -13.69 -35.39
CA ARG A 69 -6.18 -13.47 -36.78
C ARG A 69 -5.46 -12.13 -36.96
N LEU A 70 -4.26 -12.18 -37.55
CA LEU A 70 -3.48 -11.00 -37.87
C LEU A 70 -4.13 -10.17 -39.00
N PRO A 71 -4.10 -8.83 -38.90
CA PRO A 71 -4.61 -7.95 -39.94
C PRO A 71 -3.75 -7.98 -41.19
N LEU A 72 -4.40 -7.94 -42.35
CA LEU A 72 -3.74 -7.86 -43.66
C LEU A 72 -3.56 -6.41 -44.15
N SER A 73 -4.22 -5.44 -43.49
CA SER A 73 -4.19 -4.02 -43.87
C SER A 73 -3.36 -3.17 -42.89
N PRO A 74 -2.66 -2.11 -43.36
CA PRO A 74 -1.91 -1.20 -42.49
C PRO A 74 -2.76 -0.55 -41.39
N GLU A 75 -4.03 -0.28 -41.69
CA GLU A 75 -4.96 0.31 -40.72
C GLU A 75 -5.41 -0.71 -39.67
N GLY A 76 -5.54 -1.99 -40.04
CA GLY A 76 -5.75 -3.07 -39.09
C GLY A 76 -4.58 -3.22 -38.12
N TRP A 77 -3.34 -3.05 -38.59
CA TRP A 77 -2.15 -3.03 -37.73
C TRP A 77 -2.14 -1.87 -36.74
N ARG A 78 -2.56 -0.67 -37.15
CA ARG A 78 -2.69 0.48 -36.23
C ARG A 78 -3.74 0.22 -35.14
N LYS A 79 -4.88 -0.37 -35.49
CA LYS A 79 -5.94 -0.74 -34.53
C LYS A 79 -5.49 -1.84 -33.57
N LEU A 80 -4.75 -2.83 -34.06
CA LEU A 80 -4.19 -3.87 -33.22
C LEU A 80 -3.14 -3.30 -32.25
N ALA A 81 -2.26 -2.42 -32.74
CA ALA A 81 -1.25 -1.78 -31.90
C ALA A 81 -1.87 -0.93 -30.78
N SER A 82 -2.93 -0.16 -31.07
CA SER A 82 -3.62 0.62 -30.04
C SER A 82 -4.38 -0.26 -29.04
N ARG A 83 -4.91 -1.40 -29.49
CA ARG A 83 -5.53 -2.41 -28.62
C ARG A 83 -4.49 -3.04 -27.69
N VAL A 84 -3.37 -3.51 -28.24
CA VAL A 84 -2.24 -4.07 -27.46
C VAL A 84 -1.75 -3.07 -26.41
N ALA A 85 -1.56 -1.80 -26.79
CA ALA A 85 -1.11 -0.78 -25.86
C ALA A 85 -2.11 -0.53 -24.71
N ARG A 86 -3.41 -0.57 -25.00
CA ARG A 86 -4.46 -0.44 -23.99
C ARG A 86 -4.49 -1.65 -23.07
N ASP A 87 -4.54 -2.85 -23.64
CA ASP A 87 -4.61 -4.09 -22.87
C ASP A 87 -3.35 -4.26 -21.98
N ALA A 88 -2.16 -3.87 -22.48
CA ALA A 88 -0.94 -3.88 -21.67
C ALA A 88 -0.97 -2.86 -20.53
N TYR A 89 -1.59 -1.69 -20.75
CA TYR A 89 -1.78 -0.68 -19.70
C TYR A 89 -2.79 -1.14 -18.64
N GLU A 90 -3.90 -1.73 -19.07
CA GLU A 90 -4.92 -2.32 -18.20
C GLU A 90 -4.33 -3.48 -17.39
N ALA A 91 -3.56 -4.38 -18.03
CA ALA A 91 -2.87 -5.47 -17.35
C ALA A 91 -1.86 -4.98 -16.29
N ALA A 92 -1.17 -3.87 -16.53
CA ALA A 92 -0.34 -3.25 -15.50
C ALA A 92 -1.17 -2.73 -14.32
N GLY A 93 -2.37 -2.23 -14.58
CA GLY A 93 -3.36 -1.92 -13.55
C GLY A 93 -3.79 -3.16 -12.77
N THR A 94 -4.17 -4.24 -13.46
CA THR A 94 -4.61 -5.51 -12.87
C THR A 94 -3.51 -6.17 -12.03
N MET A 95 -2.27 -6.25 -12.52
CA MET A 95 -1.12 -6.79 -11.77
C MET A 95 -0.81 -6.00 -10.49
N ASN A 96 -1.12 -4.69 -10.49
CA ASN A 96 -0.95 -3.85 -9.31
C ASN A 96 -2.16 -3.93 -8.37
N ALA A 97 -3.37 -4.15 -8.90
CA ALA A 97 -4.62 -4.10 -8.14
C ALA A 97 -5.06 -5.46 -7.58
N GLU A 98 -4.69 -6.56 -8.24
CA GLU A 98 -5.18 -7.91 -7.96
C GLU A 98 -4.02 -8.88 -7.60
N VAL A 99 -4.30 -9.89 -6.77
CA VAL A 99 -3.39 -11.01 -6.47
C VAL A 99 -3.75 -12.18 -7.42
N PRO A 100 -2.80 -13.01 -7.89
CA PRO A 100 -3.14 -14.27 -8.52
C PRO A 100 -4.08 -15.11 -7.63
N PRO A 101 -5.04 -15.87 -8.21
CA PRO A 101 -5.18 -16.16 -9.63
C PRO A 101 -5.94 -15.07 -10.43
N TYR A 102 -5.34 -14.59 -11.52
CA TYR A 102 -5.91 -13.60 -12.42
C TYR A 102 -6.94 -14.21 -13.39
N GLU A 103 -7.83 -13.39 -13.94
CA GLU A 103 -8.54 -13.79 -15.15
C GLU A 103 -7.57 -13.79 -16.37
N PRO A 104 -7.73 -14.70 -17.34
CA PRO A 104 -6.85 -14.80 -18.52
C PRO A 104 -7.10 -13.67 -19.52
N GLU A 105 -6.89 -12.43 -19.10
CA GLU A 105 -7.04 -11.24 -19.93
C GLU A 105 -5.95 -11.17 -21.00
N ALA A 106 -6.28 -10.53 -22.13
CA ALA A 106 -5.39 -10.43 -23.27
C ALA A 106 -4.06 -9.75 -22.93
N GLY A 107 -4.10 -8.66 -22.14
CA GLY A 107 -2.90 -7.92 -21.75
C GLY A 107 -1.95 -8.72 -20.86
N LEU A 108 -2.49 -9.46 -19.89
CA LEU A 108 -1.72 -10.35 -19.00
C LEU A 108 -1.02 -11.47 -19.79
N LEU A 109 -1.75 -12.14 -20.69
CA LEU A 109 -1.19 -13.17 -21.55
C LEU A 109 -0.18 -12.61 -22.54
N PHE A 110 -0.39 -11.41 -23.08
CA PHE A 110 0.54 -10.73 -23.98
C PHE A 110 1.90 -10.46 -23.32
N ILE A 111 1.92 -10.21 -22.01
CA ILE A 111 3.16 -10.00 -21.24
C ILE A 111 3.78 -11.36 -20.87
N LEU A 112 2.98 -12.30 -20.39
CA LEU A 112 3.49 -13.54 -19.81
C LEU A 112 3.97 -14.56 -20.85
N VAL A 113 3.29 -14.68 -21.98
CA VAL A 113 3.62 -15.65 -23.03
C VAL A 113 5.05 -15.44 -23.56
N PRO A 114 5.50 -14.21 -23.88
CA PRO A 114 6.89 -13.96 -24.26
C PRO A 114 7.91 -14.37 -23.21
N VAL A 115 7.64 -14.11 -21.93
CA VAL A 115 8.53 -14.47 -20.83
C VAL A 115 8.72 -15.99 -20.78
N VAL A 116 7.63 -16.76 -20.82
CA VAL A 116 7.69 -18.23 -20.81
C VAL A 116 8.44 -18.77 -22.03
N MET A 117 8.18 -18.24 -23.22
CA MET A 117 8.85 -18.68 -24.45
C MET A 117 10.35 -18.41 -24.44
N ILE A 118 10.75 -17.20 -24.05
CA ILE A 118 12.16 -16.79 -24.01
C ILE A 118 12.90 -17.59 -22.95
N LEU A 119 12.32 -17.74 -21.75
CA LEU A 119 12.89 -18.56 -20.67
C LEU A 119 13.14 -20.01 -21.13
N LEU A 120 12.16 -20.64 -21.77
CA LEU A 120 12.27 -22.02 -22.25
C LEU A 120 13.26 -22.16 -23.41
N ALA A 121 13.31 -21.18 -24.31
CA ALA A 121 14.28 -21.19 -25.40
C ALA A 121 15.72 -21.05 -24.88
N LEU A 122 15.95 -20.18 -23.89
CA LEU A 122 17.25 -20.00 -23.24
C LEU A 122 17.65 -21.24 -22.44
N ALA A 123 16.74 -21.81 -21.65
CA ALA A 123 16.97 -23.05 -20.92
C ALA A 123 17.31 -24.19 -21.89
N THR A 124 16.60 -24.29 -23.02
CA THR A 124 16.86 -25.34 -24.02
C THR A 124 18.22 -25.14 -24.70
N SER A 125 18.53 -23.89 -25.02
CA SER A 125 19.80 -23.44 -25.59
C SER A 125 20.99 -23.83 -24.71
N ALA A 126 20.89 -23.61 -23.40
CA ALA A 126 21.94 -23.90 -22.43
C ALA A 126 22.22 -25.41 -22.28
N THR A 127 21.18 -26.25 -22.21
CA THR A 127 21.37 -27.70 -22.11
C THR A 127 21.91 -28.31 -23.42
N LEU A 128 21.32 -27.96 -24.57
CA LEU A 128 21.59 -28.69 -25.82
C LEU A 128 22.89 -28.28 -26.53
N TYR A 129 23.39 -27.06 -26.32
CA TYR A 129 24.54 -26.53 -27.06
C TYR A 129 25.68 -26.08 -26.17
N GLU A 130 25.38 -25.53 -24.99
CA GLU A 130 26.41 -25.13 -24.01
C GLU A 130 26.79 -26.30 -23.09
N GLY A 131 26.05 -27.41 -23.15
CA GLY A 131 26.33 -28.60 -22.36
C GLY A 131 26.17 -28.36 -20.86
N SER A 132 25.38 -27.35 -20.47
CA SER A 132 25.14 -26.99 -19.07
C SER A 132 23.68 -27.25 -18.65
N PRO A 133 23.32 -28.53 -18.41
CA PRO A 133 22.11 -28.95 -17.70
C PRO A 133 21.75 -28.12 -16.47
N VAL A 134 22.77 -27.73 -15.69
CA VAL A 134 22.60 -27.02 -14.42
C VAL A 134 22.01 -25.62 -14.64
N LEU A 135 22.43 -24.90 -15.68
CA LEU A 135 21.89 -23.57 -15.99
C LEU A 135 20.40 -23.64 -16.35
N SER A 136 19.99 -24.67 -17.08
CA SER A 136 18.58 -24.87 -17.44
C SER A 136 17.74 -25.20 -16.22
N ILE A 137 18.22 -26.09 -15.35
CA ILE A 137 17.53 -26.44 -14.09
C ILE A 137 17.46 -25.22 -13.17
N ALA A 138 18.54 -24.46 -13.02
CA ALA A 138 18.54 -23.25 -12.21
C ALA A 138 17.53 -22.20 -12.76
N THR A 139 17.52 -21.98 -14.07
CA THR A 139 16.63 -21.00 -14.72
C THR A 139 15.16 -21.39 -14.58
N LEU A 140 14.83 -22.64 -14.91
CA LEU A 140 13.46 -23.15 -14.84
C LEU A 140 12.99 -23.36 -13.39
N GLY A 141 13.90 -23.77 -12.51
CA GLY A 141 13.69 -23.93 -11.08
C GLY A 141 13.42 -22.61 -10.37
N LEU A 142 14.16 -21.56 -10.74
CA LEU A 142 13.89 -20.20 -10.26
C LEU A 142 12.52 -19.72 -10.74
N ALA A 143 12.19 -19.93 -12.03
CA ALA A 143 10.91 -19.51 -12.60
C ALA A 143 9.70 -20.20 -11.93
N ILE A 144 9.74 -21.53 -11.77
CA ILE A 144 8.67 -22.28 -11.10
C ILE A 144 8.60 -21.98 -9.60
N GLY A 145 9.76 -21.74 -8.96
CA GLY A 145 9.84 -21.32 -7.56
C GLY A 145 9.19 -19.95 -7.35
N LEU A 146 9.45 -18.99 -8.25
CA LEU A 146 8.85 -17.66 -8.22
C LEU A 146 7.32 -17.73 -8.33
N VAL A 147 6.81 -18.55 -9.25
CA VAL A 147 5.36 -18.79 -9.37
C VAL A 147 4.80 -19.43 -8.10
N GLY A 148 5.50 -20.40 -7.51
CA GLY A 148 5.11 -21.02 -6.24
C GLY A 148 5.10 -20.05 -5.05
N THR A 149 5.98 -19.04 -5.04
CA THR A 149 5.93 -17.98 -4.02
C THR A 149 4.79 -16.99 -4.24
N ALA A 150 4.45 -16.71 -5.50
CA ALA A 150 3.37 -15.80 -5.86
C ALA A 150 1.98 -16.40 -5.60
N ASN A 151 1.83 -17.72 -5.70
CA ASN A 151 0.55 -18.39 -5.52
C ASN A 151 0.68 -19.63 -4.62
N ARG A 152 0.69 -19.39 -3.30
CA ARG A 152 0.96 -20.41 -2.27
C ARG A 152 -0.18 -21.44 -2.11
N GLU A 153 -1.37 -21.17 -2.67
CA GLU A 153 -2.57 -22.01 -2.51
C GLU A 153 -3.02 -22.74 -3.80
N ALA A 154 -2.57 -22.35 -4.99
CA ALA A 154 -3.10 -22.85 -6.27
C ALA A 154 -2.46 -24.14 -6.85
N GLY A 155 -1.95 -25.03 -6.01
CA GLY A 155 -1.58 -26.38 -6.47
C GLY A 155 -0.39 -26.44 -7.45
N VAL A 156 0.65 -25.62 -7.25
CA VAL A 156 1.93 -25.69 -8.00
C VAL A 156 2.69 -27.01 -7.73
N GLY A 157 2.40 -27.67 -6.61
CA GLY A 157 3.10 -28.86 -6.11
C GLY A 157 3.31 -30.00 -7.12
N PRO A 158 2.27 -30.47 -7.85
CA PRO A 158 2.41 -31.53 -8.85
C PRO A 158 3.36 -31.15 -10.00
N PHE A 159 3.32 -29.90 -10.46
CA PHE A 159 4.22 -29.41 -11.52
C PHE A 159 5.66 -29.28 -11.01
N PHE A 160 5.83 -28.82 -9.76
CA PHE A 160 7.15 -28.76 -9.12
C PHE A 160 7.76 -30.15 -8.93
N ALA A 161 6.97 -31.14 -8.53
CA ALA A 161 7.42 -32.53 -8.43
C ALA A 161 7.84 -33.09 -9.80
N LEU A 162 7.06 -32.82 -10.85
CA LEU A 162 7.39 -33.22 -12.22
C LEU A 162 8.68 -32.54 -12.73
N PHE A 163 8.84 -31.25 -12.43
CA PHE A 163 10.07 -30.49 -12.71
C PHE A 163 11.27 -31.09 -11.99
N LEU A 164 11.17 -31.36 -10.68
CA LEU A 164 12.26 -31.95 -9.89
C LEU A 164 12.67 -33.33 -10.42
N ALA A 165 11.69 -34.21 -10.68
CA ALA A 165 11.95 -35.54 -11.23
C ALA A 165 12.69 -35.45 -12.58
N SER A 166 12.28 -34.51 -13.44
CA SER A 166 12.89 -34.26 -14.74
C SER A 166 14.29 -33.65 -14.63
N GLY A 167 14.51 -32.73 -13.69
CA GLY A 167 15.82 -32.14 -13.40
C GLY A 167 16.82 -33.18 -12.89
N VAL A 168 16.39 -34.07 -11.98
CA VAL A 168 17.21 -35.19 -11.51
C VAL A 168 17.54 -36.16 -12.64
N ALA A 169 16.55 -36.53 -13.47
CA ALA A 169 16.78 -37.38 -14.63
C ALA A 169 17.81 -36.75 -15.59
N LEU A 170 17.69 -35.45 -15.85
CA LEU A 170 18.59 -34.70 -16.73
C LEU A 170 20.02 -34.64 -16.19
N LEU A 171 20.22 -34.51 -14.87
CA LEU A 171 21.55 -34.58 -14.22
C LEU A 171 22.13 -36.00 -14.23
N MET A 172 21.32 -37.03 -14.01
CA MET A 172 21.73 -38.44 -14.06
C MET A 172 22.17 -38.83 -15.47
N LEU A 173 21.41 -38.41 -16.48
CA LEU A 173 21.74 -38.62 -17.88
C LEU A 173 23.01 -37.84 -18.29
N ALA A 174 23.22 -36.63 -17.75
CA ALA A 174 24.43 -35.85 -17.99
C ALA A 174 25.69 -36.43 -17.33
N SER A 175 25.53 -37.23 -16.27
CA SER A 175 26.61 -37.89 -15.54
C SER A 175 26.85 -39.35 -15.98
N SER A 176 26.02 -39.88 -16.87
CA SER A 176 26.14 -41.25 -17.38
C SER A 176 27.28 -41.39 -18.40
N PRO A 177 28.09 -42.48 -18.37
CA PRO A 177 29.19 -42.69 -19.30
C PRO A 177 28.69 -42.73 -20.76
N ARG A 178 29.41 -42.06 -21.67
CA ARG A 178 29.08 -42.06 -23.09
C ARG A 178 29.52 -43.40 -23.72
N PRO A 179 28.69 -44.04 -24.56
CA PRO A 179 29.15 -45.20 -25.33
C PRO A 179 30.20 -44.70 -26.34
N GLY A 180 31.46 -45.09 -26.15
CA GLY A 180 32.61 -44.67 -26.99
C GLY A 180 33.78 -44.01 -26.25
N ASP A 181 33.69 -43.82 -24.93
CA ASP A 181 34.78 -43.29 -24.11
C ASP A 181 35.76 -44.41 -23.67
N GLU A 182 36.31 -45.13 -24.64
CA GLU A 182 37.39 -46.11 -24.44
C GLU A 182 38.74 -45.38 -24.50
N GLY A 183 39.13 -44.68 -23.43
CA GLY A 183 40.50 -44.16 -23.35
C GLY A 183 40.78 -42.95 -22.46
N SER A 184 40.32 -42.92 -21.20
CA SER A 184 40.97 -42.12 -20.14
C SER A 184 40.37 -42.44 -18.76
N GLY A 185 40.71 -43.61 -18.23
CA GLY A 185 40.10 -44.19 -17.03
C GLY A 185 40.33 -43.46 -15.68
N ASP A 186 41.19 -42.44 -15.62
CA ASP A 186 41.62 -41.84 -14.33
C ASP A 186 41.12 -40.41 -14.05
N GLU A 187 40.73 -39.64 -15.06
CA GLU A 187 40.24 -38.25 -14.86
C GLU A 187 38.70 -38.17 -14.83
N ALA A 188 38.02 -38.95 -15.67
CA ALA A 188 36.57 -39.03 -15.70
C ALA A 188 35.97 -39.66 -14.42
N SER A 189 36.76 -40.41 -13.66
CA SER A 189 36.35 -41.05 -12.40
C SER A 189 36.36 -40.09 -11.20
N ARG A 190 37.17 -39.02 -11.24
CA ARG A 190 37.32 -38.02 -10.15
C ARG A 190 36.27 -36.90 -10.19
N LEU A 191 35.66 -36.65 -11.35
CA LEU A 191 34.59 -35.66 -11.54
C LEU A 191 33.17 -36.23 -11.23
N ARG A 192 33.05 -37.55 -11.05
CA ARG A 192 31.79 -38.27 -10.73
C ARG A 192 31.07 -37.78 -9.47
N PRO A 193 31.74 -37.62 -8.31
CA PRO A 193 31.08 -37.08 -7.12
C PRO A 193 30.87 -35.56 -7.21
N ALA A 194 31.67 -34.83 -7.98
CA ALA A 194 31.59 -33.37 -8.05
C ALA A 194 30.29 -32.87 -8.71
N GLY A 195 29.83 -33.51 -9.79
CA GLY A 195 28.55 -33.17 -10.43
C GLY A 195 27.32 -33.54 -9.58
N LEU A 196 27.41 -34.65 -8.83
CA LEU A 196 26.35 -35.13 -7.94
C LEU A 196 26.27 -34.26 -6.67
N ILE A 197 27.41 -33.84 -6.14
CA ILE A 197 27.52 -32.87 -5.03
C ILE A 197 27.06 -31.48 -5.50
N ALA A 198 27.46 -31.00 -6.67
CA ALA A 198 27.00 -29.72 -7.20
C ALA A 198 25.48 -29.71 -7.45
N GLY A 199 24.91 -30.80 -7.98
CA GLY A 199 23.47 -30.95 -8.14
C GLY A 199 22.73 -30.99 -6.80
N ALA A 200 23.23 -31.75 -5.82
CA ALA A 200 22.66 -31.81 -4.47
C ALA A 200 22.79 -30.47 -3.71
N VAL A 201 23.88 -29.73 -3.92
CA VAL A 201 24.08 -28.39 -3.37
C VAL A 201 23.13 -27.39 -4.04
N VAL A 202 22.94 -27.43 -5.35
CA VAL A 202 21.98 -26.55 -6.04
C VAL A 202 20.54 -26.87 -5.61
N VAL A 203 20.17 -28.15 -5.51
CA VAL A 203 18.85 -28.55 -4.99
C VAL A 203 18.69 -28.12 -3.52
N GLY A 204 19.71 -28.30 -2.70
CA GLY A 204 19.72 -27.86 -1.30
C GLY A 204 19.62 -26.34 -1.17
N VAL A 205 20.34 -25.58 -2.00
CA VAL A 205 20.31 -24.11 -2.04
C VAL A 205 18.95 -23.61 -2.53
N VAL A 206 18.38 -24.20 -3.59
CA VAL A 206 17.06 -23.84 -4.13
C VAL A 206 15.94 -24.16 -3.14
N LEU A 207 16.01 -25.30 -2.44
CA LEU A 207 15.05 -25.67 -1.39
C LEU A 207 15.23 -24.82 -0.12
N ALA A 208 16.46 -24.37 0.18
CA ALA A 208 16.76 -23.55 1.35
C ALA A 208 16.56 -22.04 1.12
N LEU A 209 16.62 -21.55 -0.13
CA LEU A 209 16.49 -20.14 -0.48
C LEU A 209 15.25 -19.47 0.13
N PRO A 210 14.04 -20.09 0.10
CA PRO A 210 12.84 -19.53 0.73
C PRO A 210 12.92 -19.43 2.26
N SER A 211 13.83 -20.16 2.89
CA SER A 211 13.99 -20.27 4.35
C SER A 211 15.22 -19.55 4.91
N THR A 212 16.02 -18.89 4.06
CA THR A 212 17.20 -18.12 4.51
C THR A 212 16.89 -16.63 4.67
N PRO A 213 17.42 -15.95 5.71
CA PRO A 213 17.26 -14.51 5.90
C PRO A 213 17.91 -13.66 4.79
N LEU A 214 18.69 -14.28 3.90
CA LEU A 214 19.31 -13.65 2.72
C LEU A 214 18.34 -13.46 1.54
N ALA A 215 17.14 -14.06 1.57
CA ALA A 215 16.11 -13.86 0.55
C ALA A 215 15.72 -12.37 0.39
N GLY A 216 15.81 -11.58 1.47
CA GLY A 216 15.58 -10.13 1.43
C GLY A 216 16.75 -9.31 0.87
N ALA A 217 17.97 -9.86 0.77
CA ALA A 217 19.16 -9.12 0.38
C ALA A 217 19.57 -9.30 -1.08
N ALA A 218 19.23 -10.43 -1.70
CA ALA A 218 19.59 -10.74 -3.10
C ALA A 218 18.72 -10.01 -4.15
N ILE A 219 17.64 -9.36 -3.69
CA ILE A 219 16.72 -8.60 -4.53
C ILE A 219 16.88 -7.13 -4.13
N ARG A 220 17.88 -6.45 -4.70
CA ARG A 220 17.96 -4.99 -4.64
C ARG A 220 17.64 -4.36 -6.00
N PRO A 221 16.97 -3.21 -5.99
CA PRO A 221 16.02 -2.82 -7.02
C PRO A 221 16.66 -1.86 -8.01
N ALA A 222 16.56 -2.18 -9.30
CA ALA A 222 16.71 -1.21 -10.35
C ALA A 222 15.50 -1.31 -11.27
N LEU A 223 14.68 -0.27 -11.22
CA LEU A 223 13.59 0.13 -12.12
C LEU A 223 12.17 -0.44 -11.93
N ILE A 224 11.94 -1.56 -11.27
CA ILE A 224 10.57 -2.01 -10.89
C ILE A 224 10.70 -2.83 -9.59
N ASP A 225 9.93 -2.50 -8.55
CA ASP A 225 9.94 -3.22 -7.27
C ASP A 225 9.01 -4.44 -7.33
N TRP A 226 9.57 -5.59 -7.70
CA TRP A 226 8.84 -6.85 -7.90
C TRP A 226 8.46 -7.56 -6.59
N THR A 227 8.94 -7.08 -5.43
CA THR A 227 8.70 -7.73 -4.13
C THR A 227 7.29 -7.50 -3.57
N GLN A 228 6.56 -6.52 -4.13
CA GLN A 228 5.17 -6.21 -3.75
C GLN A 228 4.11 -7.03 -4.50
N ILE A 229 4.47 -7.70 -5.60
CA ILE A 229 3.51 -8.46 -6.43
C ILE A 229 3.22 -9.86 -5.87
N GLY A 230 4.12 -10.41 -5.04
CA GLY A 230 4.03 -11.79 -4.53
C GLY A 230 3.89 -11.94 -3.01
N THR A 231 3.85 -10.83 -2.26
CA THR A 231 3.46 -10.88 -0.84
C THR A 231 1.95 -10.69 -0.81
N GLY A 232 1.21 -11.69 -0.30
CA GLY A 232 -0.27 -11.71 -0.18
C GLY A 232 -0.81 -10.65 0.78
N THR A 233 -0.47 -9.40 0.52
CA THR A 233 -0.81 -8.20 1.29
C THR A 233 -1.72 -7.27 0.49
N THR A 234 -1.97 -7.53 -0.79
CA THR A 234 -2.77 -6.65 -1.64
C THR A 234 -4.28 -6.91 -1.55
N SER A 235 -4.77 -7.98 -0.92
CA SER A 235 -6.20 -8.17 -0.58
C SER A 235 -6.72 -7.27 0.57
N ARG A 236 -5.92 -6.29 0.99
CA ARG A 236 -6.26 -5.32 2.03
C ARG A 236 -6.12 -3.93 1.43
N LEU A 237 -7.23 -3.28 1.06
CA LEU A 237 -7.34 -1.85 0.67
C LEU A 237 -6.04 -1.10 0.91
N ALA A 238 -5.22 -0.95 -0.14
CA ALA A 238 -3.84 -0.51 0.01
C ALA A 238 -3.83 1.00 0.29
N VAL A 239 -3.72 1.33 1.56
CA VAL A 239 -3.47 2.69 2.02
C VAL A 239 -2.01 3.01 1.70
N GLU A 240 -1.77 3.59 0.53
CA GLU A 240 -0.45 4.00 0.07
C GLU A 240 -0.09 5.34 0.71
N ALA A 241 0.42 5.21 1.93
CA ALA A 241 1.21 6.24 2.57
C ALA A 241 2.58 5.64 2.86
N ASP A 242 3.62 6.44 2.65
CA ASP A 242 5.03 6.17 2.91
C ASP A 242 5.31 5.91 4.41
N VAL A 243 4.72 4.83 4.89
CA VAL A 243 4.93 4.20 6.19
C VAL A 243 5.66 2.92 5.84
N GLY A 244 6.87 3.08 5.27
CA GLY A 244 7.75 1.97 4.89
C GLY A 244 7.90 0.97 6.03
N ASN A 245 8.19 -0.31 5.72
CA ASN A 245 8.63 -1.48 6.51
C ASN A 245 8.12 -1.73 7.96
N TYR A 246 7.70 -0.71 8.70
CA TYR A 246 7.04 -0.68 10.01
C TYR A 246 5.91 -1.70 10.17
N LEU A 247 5.22 -2.07 9.09
CA LEU A 247 4.11 -3.02 9.09
C LEU A 247 4.49 -4.46 8.67
N ASN A 248 5.73 -4.68 8.24
CA ASN A 248 6.28 -6.02 7.96
C ASN A 248 6.82 -6.69 9.23
N ALA A 249 6.97 -5.93 10.31
CA ALA A 249 7.25 -6.45 11.64
C ALA A 249 5.99 -7.18 12.17
N GLY A 250 6.13 -8.44 12.56
CA GLY A 250 5.03 -9.33 12.96
C GLY A 250 4.08 -8.71 14.00
N ARG A 251 2.83 -9.22 14.06
CA ARG A 251 1.72 -8.69 14.88
C ARG A 251 2.09 -8.39 16.35
N GLU A 252 3.04 -9.12 16.91
CA GLU A 252 3.47 -9.03 18.31
C GLU A 252 4.73 -8.18 18.54
N ASN A 253 5.41 -7.75 17.48
CA ASN A 253 6.64 -6.97 17.60
C ASN A 253 6.36 -5.61 18.21
N GLU A 254 7.20 -5.20 19.15
CA GLU A 254 7.18 -3.85 19.72
C GLU A 254 7.81 -2.89 18.72
N LEU A 255 7.04 -1.89 18.31
CA LEU A 255 7.41 -0.95 17.25
C LEU A 255 7.79 0.41 17.81
N LEU A 256 6.96 0.92 18.74
CA LEU A 256 7.21 2.20 19.41
C LEU A 256 7.03 2.04 20.91
N ARG A 257 7.85 2.76 21.66
CA ARG A 257 7.65 3.02 23.07
C ARG A 257 7.40 4.51 23.26
N VAL A 258 6.32 4.82 23.95
CA VAL A 258 5.83 6.20 24.08
C VAL A 258 5.71 6.53 25.56
N ARG A 259 6.35 7.62 25.98
CA ARG A 259 6.10 8.21 27.30
C ARG A 259 5.22 9.44 27.17
N SER A 260 4.05 9.42 27.81
CA SER A 260 3.11 10.55 27.82
C SER A 260 2.23 10.50 29.07
N GLU A 261 1.94 11.67 29.64
CA GLU A 261 1.08 11.83 30.84
C GLU A 261 -0.35 11.32 30.62
N GLU A 262 -0.74 11.06 29.38
CA GLU A 262 -2.07 10.54 29.06
C GLU A 262 -2.08 9.68 27.80
N PRO A 263 -3.07 8.77 27.68
CA PRO A 263 -3.25 7.97 26.49
C PRO A 263 -3.80 8.82 25.33
N LEU A 264 -3.08 8.85 24.21
CA LEU A 264 -3.53 9.46 22.98
C LEU A 264 -3.48 8.46 21.82
N LEU A 265 -4.11 8.84 20.71
CA LEU A 265 -3.90 8.16 19.44
C LEU A 265 -2.69 8.79 18.76
N TRP A 266 -1.72 7.96 18.41
CA TRP A 266 -0.45 8.39 17.83
C TRP A 266 -0.61 8.56 16.32
N ARG A 267 -0.87 9.79 15.88
CA ARG A 267 -0.99 10.11 14.46
C ARG A 267 0.39 10.08 13.79
N GLY A 268 0.48 9.38 12.65
CA GLY A 268 1.61 9.50 11.74
C GLY A 268 1.33 10.49 10.60
N GLY A 269 0.15 10.41 9.97
CA GLY A 269 -0.20 11.33 8.88
C GLY A 269 -1.62 11.17 8.37
N THR A 270 -1.96 11.87 7.28
CA THR A 270 -3.31 11.83 6.70
C THR A 270 -3.32 11.59 5.21
N LEU A 271 -4.46 11.10 4.74
CA LEU A 271 -4.73 10.75 3.35
C LEU A 271 -6.07 11.30 2.94
N ASP A 272 -6.06 12.00 1.82
CA ASP A 272 -7.15 12.87 1.38
C ASP A 272 -7.78 12.38 0.08
N TYR A 273 -7.11 11.52 -0.68
CA TYR A 273 -7.63 11.01 -1.94
C TYR A 273 -7.87 9.51 -1.91
N PHE A 274 -9.04 9.09 -2.38
CA PHE A 274 -9.40 7.68 -2.56
C PHE A 274 -9.74 7.40 -4.02
N ASP A 275 -9.07 6.41 -4.61
CA ASP A 275 -9.24 6.03 -6.03
C ASP A 275 -10.25 4.91 -6.29
N GLY A 276 -10.79 4.30 -5.24
CA GLY A 276 -11.68 3.13 -5.31
C GLY A 276 -11.09 1.89 -4.63
N ALA A 277 -9.76 1.79 -4.57
CA ALA A 277 -9.06 0.68 -3.93
C ALA A 277 -7.98 1.15 -2.92
N ARG A 278 -7.46 2.37 -3.10
CA ARG A 278 -6.30 2.89 -2.39
C ARG A 278 -6.51 4.30 -1.87
N TRP A 279 -5.91 4.56 -0.71
CA TRP A 279 -5.79 5.90 -0.15
C TRP A 279 -4.41 6.46 -0.46
N SER A 280 -4.35 7.72 -0.87
CA SER A 280 -3.09 8.43 -1.13
C SER A 280 -3.15 9.86 -0.58
N SER A 281 -1.97 10.43 -0.33
CA SER A 281 -1.83 11.85 -0.04
C SER A 281 -1.54 12.61 -1.33
N ARG A 282 -2.38 13.59 -1.68
CA ARG A 282 -2.15 14.51 -2.81
C ARG A 282 -1.68 15.89 -2.36
N VAL A 283 -1.21 16.01 -1.13
CA VAL A 283 -0.86 17.30 -0.51
C VAL A 283 0.42 17.83 -1.13
N ARG A 284 0.34 19.01 -1.75
CA ARG A 284 1.52 19.69 -2.30
C ARG A 284 2.05 20.72 -1.32
N PRO A 285 3.38 20.89 -1.20
CA PRO A 285 3.97 21.94 -0.38
C PRO A 285 3.38 23.32 -0.72
N GLY A 286 2.94 24.05 0.31
CA GLY A 286 2.39 25.41 0.17
C GLY A 286 0.88 25.51 -0.11
N GLU A 287 0.16 24.39 -0.22
CA GLU A 287 -1.31 24.40 -0.28
C GLU A 287 -1.94 24.60 1.11
N ASP A 288 -3.03 25.37 1.18
CA ASP A 288 -3.81 25.55 2.41
C ASP A 288 -4.89 24.46 2.53
N ASP A 289 -4.66 23.51 3.45
CA ASP A 289 -5.58 22.43 3.78
C ASP A 289 -6.62 22.82 4.85
N GLY A 290 -6.71 24.11 5.18
CA GLY A 290 -7.56 24.63 6.23
C GLY A 290 -6.94 24.48 7.62
N ARG A 291 -7.67 24.96 8.64
CA ARG A 291 -7.18 25.00 10.01
C ARG A 291 -7.62 23.78 10.80
N GLU A 292 -6.67 22.91 11.12
CA GLU A 292 -6.93 21.74 11.95
C GLU A 292 -7.38 22.03 13.41
N VAL A 293 -7.35 23.27 13.88
CA VAL A 293 -8.00 23.62 15.16
C VAL A 293 -8.77 24.92 14.92
N ALA A 294 -10.08 24.89 15.17
CA ALA A 294 -10.89 26.09 15.05
C ALA A 294 -10.46 27.17 16.05
N GLN A 295 -10.59 28.42 15.64
CA GLN A 295 -10.36 29.56 16.53
C GLN A 295 -11.35 29.53 17.70
N GLY A 296 -10.87 29.79 18.91
CA GLY A 296 -11.69 29.78 20.12
C GLY A 296 -11.93 28.39 20.73
N VAL A 297 -11.43 27.32 20.09
CA VAL A 297 -11.33 26.00 20.75
C VAL A 297 -10.08 26.00 21.63
N GLU A 298 -10.26 25.69 22.91
CA GLU A 298 -9.14 25.56 23.83
C GLU A 298 -8.27 24.37 23.41
N THR A 299 -6.95 24.52 23.50
CA THR A 299 -6.01 23.43 23.23
C THR A 299 -5.15 23.20 24.45
N ARG A 300 -4.95 21.92 24.74
CA ARG A 300 -4.00 21.49 25.76
C ARG A 300 -2.72 21.03 25.10
N ILE A 301 -1.59 21.44 25.65
CA ILE A 301 -0.27 21.00 25.20
C ILE A 301 0.07 19.72 25.94
N VAL A 302 0.44 18.68 25.20
CA VAL A 302 0.86 17.39 25.76
C VAL A 302 2.24 17.07 25.19
N GLU A 303 3.22 16.83 26.07
CA GLU A 303 4.53 16.34 25.68
C GLU A 303 4.48 14.82 25.52
N GLN A 304 5.01 14.33 24.40
CA GLN A 304 5.26 12.90 24.17
C GLN A 304 6.75 12.69 23.92
N ARG A 305 7.27 11.55 24.40
CA ARG A 305 8.59 11.06 24.03
C ARG A 305 8.47 9.71 23.37
N PHE A 306 8.99 9.60 22.16
CA PHE A 306 8.94 8.38 21.37
C PHE A 306 10.33 7.76 21.29
N GLU A 307 10.36 6.43 21.34
CA GLU A 307 11.50 5.58 21.02
C GLU A 307 11.05 4.55 19.99
N VAL A 308 11.75 4.52 18.84
CA VAL A 308 11.55 3.52 17.80
C VAL A 308 12.28 2.25 18.21
N LEU A 309 11.60 1.10 18.13
CA LEU A 309 12.12 -0.19 18.56
C LEU A 309 12.44 -1.07 17.35
N ASN A 310 11.54 -1.95 16.93
CA ASN A 310 11.78 -2.90 15.84
C ASN A 310 11.11 -2.44 14.55
N ALA A 311 11.36 -1.19 14.16
CA ALA A 311 10.72 -0.58 13.00
C ALA A 311 11.65 0.42 12.29
N GLU A 312 11.37 0.65 11.01
CA GLU A 312 12.02 1.68 10.18
C GLU A 312 10.93 2.54 9.55
N THR A 313 11.02 3.87 9.69
CA THR A 313 10.01 4.79 9.18
C THR A 313 10.55 6.21 9.05
N GLU A 314 10.06 6.96 8.07
CA GLU A 314 10.30 8.40 7.94
C GLU A 314 9.16 9.21 8.58
N ALA A 315 8.02 8.57 8.89
CA ALA A 315 6.89 9.24 9.53
C ALA A 315 7.17 9.53 11.01
N VAL A 316 6.94 10.78 11.41
CA VAL A 316 7.00 11.17 12.82
C VAL A 316 5.64 10.96 13.46
N PHE A 317 5.60 10.22 14.58
CA PHE A 317 4.38 9.97 15.32
C PHE A 317 4.19 11.00 16.44
N GLY A 318 2.95 11.44 16.64
CA GLY A 318 2.62 12.41 17.69
C GLY A 318 1.17 12.31 18.12
N GLY A 319 0.75 13.21 19.01
CA GLY A 319 -0.67 13.39 19.33
C GLY A 319 -1.44 14.05 18.16
N TYR A 320 -2.55 14.70 18.46
CA TYR A 320 -3.48 15.22 17.45
C TYR A 320 -2.84 16.15 16.40
N ARG A 321 -2.42 17.36 16.82
CA ARG A 321 -1.68 18.32 15.99
C ARG A 321 -0.29 18.51 16.59
N MET A 322 0.75 18.16 15.85
CA MET A 322 2.14 18.34 16.29
C MET A 322 2.57 19.80 16.08
N ALA A 323 2.85 20.50 17.18
CA ALA A 323 3.32 21.88 17.16
C ALA A 323 4.84 21.98 17.00
N SER A 324 5.59 21.02 17.55
CA SER A 324 7.04 20.95 17.39
C SER A 324 7.55 19.53 17.57
N VAL A 325 8.59 19.19 16.82
CA VAL A 325 9.32 17.92 16.92
C VAL A 325 10.78 18.24 17.21
N SER A 326 11.44 17.44 18.07
CA SER A 326 12.85 17.65 18.43
C SER A 326 13.86 17.11 17.40
N LEU A 327 13.39 16.68 16.23
CA LEU A 327 14.23 16.18 15.14
C LEU A 327 14.64 17.36 14.25
N PRO A 328 15.94 17.61 14.03
CA PRO A 328 16.40 18.76 13.27
C PRO A 328 16.01 18.69 11.79
N ASP A 329 15.98 17.49 11.21
CA ASP A 329 15.69 17.24 9.79
C ASP A 329 14.24 16.82 9.56
N ALA A 330 13.34 17.17 10.49
CA ALA A 330 11.92 16.91 10.34
C ALA A 330 11.20 18.11 9.74
N GLU A 331 10.46 17.88 8.66
CA GLU A 331 9.64 18.86 7.97
C GLU A 331 8.15 18.65 8.26
N GLN A 332 7.45 19.76 8.50
CA GLN A 332 5.99 19.74 8.64
C GLN A 332 5.33 19.80 7.27
N ARG A 333 4.49 18.80 6.97
CA ARG A 333 3.64 18.79 5.78
C ARG A 333 2.40 19.67 5.97
N PRO A 334 1.79 20.19 4.88
CA PRO A 334 0.61 21.07 4.97
C PRO A 334 -0.59 20.45 5.68
N ASP A 335 -0.69 19.12 5.67
CA ASP A 335 -1.77 18.39 6.35
C ASP A 335 -1.62 18.36 7.88
N GLY A 336 -0.50 18.85 8.41
CA GLY A 336 -0.13 18.89 9.83
C GLY A 336 0.70 17.69 10.29
N SER A 337 0.98 16.72 9.41
CA SER A 337 1.91 15.62 9.68
C SER A 337 3.37 16.07 9.62
N TRP A 338 4.27 15.29 10.21
CA TRP A 338 5.71 15.55 10.17
C TRP A 338 6.42 14.34 9.58
N VAL A 339 7.43 14.61 8.75
CA VAL A 339 8.28 13.59 8.12
C VAL A 339 9.72 13.94 8.42
N SER A 340 10.51 12.94 8.74
CA SER A 340 11.95 13.03 8.92
C SER A 340 12.64 12.72 7.59
N ASP A 341 13.57 13.57 7.16
CA ASP A 341 14.39 13.30 5.96
C ASP A 341 15.32 12.10 6.16
N GLU A 342 15.71 11.82 7.40
CA GLU A 342 16.42 10.60 7.77
C GLU A 342 15.45 9.52 8.26
N THR A 343 15.66 8.28 7.81
CA THR A 343 14.89 7.12 8.28
C THR A 343 15.11 6.89 9.78
N LEU A 344 14.03 6.94 10.55
CA LEU A 344 14.01 6.61 11.97
C LEU A 344 14.04 5.08 12.12
N SER A 345 15.07 4.55 12.77
CA SER A 345 15.28 3.11 12.97
C SER A 345 15.34 2.76 14.45
N GLY A 346 15.54 1.48 14.76
CA GLY A 346 15.63 1.02 16.15
C GLY A 346 16.66 1.78 16.98
N GLY A 347 16.19 2.37 18.08
CA GLY A 347 16.97 3.25 18.96
C GLY A 347 16.78 4.75 18.71
N SER A 348 16.14 5.17 17.61
CA SER A 348 15.81 6.57 17.36
C SER A 348 14.86 7.11 18.43
N ARG A 349 15.18 8.28 18.99
CA ARG A 349 14.39 8.92 20.05
C ARG A 349 14.08 10.36 19.69
N TYR A 350 12.84 10.76 19.91
CA TYR A 350 12.41 12.13 19.66
C TYR A 350 11.30 12.56 20.61
N ARG A 351 11.16 13.88 20.76
CA ARG A 351 10.11 14.52 21.56
C ARG A 351 9.16 15.26 20.64
N VAL A 352 7.88 15.16 20.93
CA VAL A 352 6.82 15.88 20.23
C VAL A 352 6.01 16.68 21.24
N LEU A 353 5.70 17.92 20.90
CA LEU A 353 4.69 18.71 21.60
C LEU A 353 3.44 18.74 20.73
N SER A 354 2.35 18.18 21.26
CA SER A 354 1.09 18.10 20.54
C SER A 354 0.03 19.00 21.16
N LEU A 355 -0.76 19.66 20.32
CA LEU A 355 -1.94 20.44 20.67
C LEU A 355 -3.17 19.54 20.54
N VAL A 356 -3.78 19.22 21.68
CA VAL A 356 -5.01 18.41 21.76
C VAL A 356 -6.20 19.35 21.96
N PRO A 357 -7.11 19.48 20.98
CA PRO A 357 -8.28 20.35 21.09
C PRO A 357 -9.25 19.83 22.16
N GLN A 358 -9.89 20.74 22.88
CA GLN A 358 -10.90 20.49 23.91
C GLN A 358 -12.22 21.22 23.56
N PRO A 359 -12.92 20.83 22.48
CA PRO A 359 -14.16 21.48 22.10
C PRO A 359 -15.28 21.12 23.10
N THR A 360 -16.13 22.10 23.40
CA THR A 360 -17.40 21.85 24.10
C THR A 360 -18.43 21.28 23.14
N GLU A 361 -19.39 20.49 23.63
CA GLU A 361 -20.47 19.93 22.82
C GLU A 361 -21.21 21.00 22.00
N ARG A 362 -21.57 22.12 22.64
CA ARG A 362 -22.16 23.28 21.97
C ARG A 362 -21.30 23.83 20.82
N GLN A 363 -19.98 23.85 20.95
CA GLN A 363 -19.10 24.29 19.85
C GLN A 363 -19.11 23.30 18.68
N LEU A 364 -19.33 22.02 18.93
CA LEU A 364 -19.45 20.98 17.90
C LEU A 364 -20.78 21.07 17.19
N GLU A 365 -21.87 21.29 17.93
CA GLU A 365 -23.22 21.47 17.38
C GLU A 365 -23.33 22.77 16.56
N GLU A 366 -22.73 23.86 17.04
CA GLU A 366 -22.71 25.15 16.32
C GLU A 366 -21.67 25.20 15.18
N ALA A 367 -20.91 24.12 14.97
CA ALA A 367 -19.95 24.05 13.88
C ALA A 367 -20.67 24.16 12.54
N GLY A 368 -20.38 25.21 11.79
CA GLY A 368 -21.02 25.45 10.50
C GLY A 368 -20.40 24.69 9.35
N ILE A 369 -21.05 24.84 8.19
CA ILE A 369 -20.76 24.12 6.95
C ILE A 369 -20.12 24.98 5.87
N ASP A 370 -19.75 26.23 6.20
CA ASP A 370 -19.11 27.15 5.25
C ASP A 370 -17.62 26.82 5.09
N TYR A 371 -17.35 25.74 4.37
CA TYR A 371 -16.00 25.31 4.09
C TYR A 371 -15.41 26.06 2.88
N PRO A 372 -14.12 26.47 2.92
CA PRO A 372 -13.43 26.97 1.74
C PRO A 372 -13.57 26.01 0.54
N ALA A 373 -13.61 26.54 -0.68
CA ALA A 373 -13.82 25.73 -1.88
C ALA A 373 -12.77 24.59 -2.00
N ALA A 374 -11.49 24.90 -1.75
CA ALA A 374 -10.40 23.92 -1.78
C ALA A 374 -10.63 22.76 -0.80
N VAL A 375 -11.13 23.04 0.41
CA VAL A 375 -11.45 22.04 1.43
C VAL A 375 -12.59 21.15 0.96
N ARG A 376 -13.66 21.71 0.37
CA ARG A 376 -14.79 20.92 -0.16
C ARG A 376 -14.36 20.04 -1.32
N GLU A 377 -13.70 20.61 -2.32
CA GLU A 377 -13.27 19.88 -3.51
C GLU A 377 -12.35 18.70 -3.17
N ARG A 378 -11.47 18.89 -2.19
CA ARG A 378 -10.52 17.88 -1.73
C ARG A 378 -11.15 16.83 -0.82
N PHE A 379 -11.81 17.27 0.25
CA PHE A 379 -12.24 16.39 1.33
C PHE A 379 -13.68 15.89 1.20
N LEU A 380 -14.42 16.28 0.15
CA LEU A 380 -15.65 15.62 -0.30
C LEU A 380 -15.43 14.75 -1.55
N GLN A 381 -14.18 14.58 -2.00
CA GLN A 381 -13.88 13.78 -3.18
C GLN A 381 -14.34 12.33 -3.02
N LEU A 382 -15.07 11.83 -4.01
CA LEU A 382 -15.41 10.42 -4.17
C LEU A 382 -14.92 9.93 -5.55
N PRO A 383 -14.46 8.68 -5.69
CA PRO A 383 -14.02 8.12 -6.97
C PRO A 383 -15.20 7.94 -7.94
N ARG A 384 -14.90 7.93 -9.25
CA ARG A 384 -15.90 7.57 -10.27
C ARG A 384 -16.09 6.06 -10.25
N GLY A 385 -17.31 5.59 -10.02
CA GLY A 385 -17.59 4.14 -9.89
C GLY A 385 -17.49 3.63 -8.45
N LEU A 386 -17.84 4.46 -7.47
CA LEU A 386 -18.00 4.01 -6.08
C LEU A 386 -19.05 2.90 -5.99
N PRO A 387 -18.85 1.85 -5.18
CA PRO A 387 -19.86 0.81 -4.97
C PRO A 387 -21.18 1.40 -4.45
N GLY A 388 -22.31 0.87 -4.93
CA GLY A 388 -23.65 1.35 -4.57
C GLY A 388 -23.93 1.23 -3.07
N GLU A 389 -23.28 0.30 -2.40
CA GLU A 389 -23.38 0.03 -0.97
C GLU A 389 -23.02 1.25 -0.12
N VAL A 390 -22.15 2.15 -0.61
CA VAL A 390 -21.83 3.40 0.10
C VAL A 390 -23.02 4.35 0.09
N GLU A 391 -23.64 4.55 -1.08
CA GLU A 391 -24.82 5.41 -1.23
C GLU A 391 -26.01 4.83 -0.47
N ASP A 392 -26.26 3.52 -0.62
CA ASP A 392 -27.32 2.80 0.09
C ASP A 392 -27.16 2.87 1.60
N THR A 393 -25.93 2.66 2.10
CA THR A 393 -25.65 2.75 3.53
C THR A 393 -25.77 4.18 4.05
N ALA A 394 -25.31 5.18 3.30
CA ALA A 394 -25.49 6.59 3.65
C ALA A 394 -26.98 6.98 3.68
N GLY A 395 -27.77 6.46 2.75
CA GLY A 395 -29.23 6.60 2.72
C GLY A 395 -29.89 6.01 3.95
N LYS A 396 -29.56 4.77 4.31
CA LYS A 396 -30.04 4.11 5.54
C LYS A 396 -29.70 4.90 6.79
N ILE A 397 -28.45 5.33 6.94
CA ILE A 397 -28.02 6.15 8.08
C ILE A 397 -28.77 7.48 8.13
N ARG A 398 -29.04 8.11 6.97
CA ARG A 398 -29.80 9.36 6.91
C ARG A 398 -31.23 9.18 7.39
N GLU A 399 -31.88 8.08 7.01
CA GLU A 399 -33.26 7.75 7.40
C GLU A 399 -33.34 7.34 8.88
N ASP A 400 -32.57 6.31 9.30
CA ASP A 400 -32.62 5.73 10.64
C ASP A 400 -32.32 6.74 11.75
N TYR A 401 -31.48 7.74 11.45
CA TYR A 401 -31.08 8.78 12.40
C TYR A 401 -31.67 10.16 12.11
N SER A 402 -32.58 10.28 11.13
CA SER A 402 -33.26 11.53 10.76
C SER A 402 -32.30 12.70 10.50
N LEU A 403 -31.33 12.51 9.60
CA LEU A 403 -30.19 13.43 9.41
C LEU A 403 -30.43 14.55 8.39
N GLU A 404 -31.69 14.86 8.03
CA GLU A 404 -32.02 15.87 7.01
C GLU A 404 -31.48 17.26 7.38
N ASP A 405 -31.74 17.70 8.61
CA ASP A 405 -31.28 18.99 9.16
C ASP A 405 -30.13 18.83 10.16
N ALA A 406 -29.49 17.66 10.19
CA ALA A 406 -28.43 17.36 11.15
C ALA A 406 -27.13 18.12 10.84
N THR A 407 -26.49 18.57 11.92
CA THR A 407 -25.15 19.17 11.92
C THR A 407 -24.10 18.16 11.46
N PRO A 408 -22.92 18.60 10.97
CA PRO A 408 -21.82 17.70 10.65
C PRO A 408 -21.39 16.80 11.83
N TYR A 409 -21.51 17.31 13.05
CA TYR A 409 -21.22 16.57 14.28
C TYR A 409 -22.22 15.41 14.48
N GLU A 410 -23.52 15.69 14.40
CA GLU A 410 -24.57 14.67 14.52
C GLU A 410 -24.44 13.61 13.43
N LYS A 411 -24.17 14.01 12.18
CA LYS A 411 -23.89 13.07 11.08
C LYS A 411 -22.70 12.17 11.37
N ALA A 412 -21.58 12.72 11.86
CA ALA A 412 -20.41 11.93 12.22
C ALA A 412 -20.71 10.94 13.37
N ARG A 413 -21.47 11.36 14.38
CA ARG A 413 -21.92 10.50 15.49
C ARG A 413 -22.84 9.38 15.01
N ALA A 414 -23.77 9.66 14.10
CA ALA A 414 -24.69 8.67 13.54
C ALA A 414 -23.94 7.59 12.75
N ILE A 415 -23.00 7.97 11.89
CA ILE A 415 -22.18 7.00 11.14
C ILE A 415 -21.33 6.16 12.11
N GLU A 416 -20.74 6.77 13.14
CA GLU A 416 -19.95 6.06 14.15
C GLU A 416 -20.81 5.00 14.85
N ARG A 417 -22.01 5.41 15.27
CA ARG A 417 -22.94 4.53 15.95
C ARG A 417 -23.44 3.40 15.05
N TYR A 418 -23.74 3.70 13.79
CA TYR A 418 -24.14 2.69 12.83
C TYR A 418 -23.04 1.66 12.60
N LEU A 419 -21.80 2.10 12.35
CA LEU A 419 -20.70 1.17 12.10
C LEU A 419 -20.34 0.35 13.35
N LEU A 420 -20.45 0.90 14.56
CA LEU A 420 -19.99 0.21 15.77
C LEU A 420 -21.06 -0.61 16.49
N TYR A 421 -22.34 -0.27 16.35
CA TYR A 421 -23.40 -0.84 17.17
C TYR A 421 -24.60 -1.31 16.36
N ASP A 422 -25.13 -0.48 15.47
CA ASP A 422 -26.47 -0.70 14.91
C ASP A 422 -26.44 -1.45 13.56
N GLY A 423 -25.36 -1.32 12.79
CA GLY A 423 -25.21 -1.88 11.44
C GLY A 423 -24.68 -3.32 11.39
N GLY A 424 -24.44 -3.96 12.54
CA GLY A 424 -24.04 -5.37 12.61
C GLY A 424 -22.62 -5.67 12.11
N PHE A 425 -21.70 -4.70 12.16
CA PHE A 425 -20.32 -4.91 11.73
C PHE A 425 -19.48 -5.58 12.83
N ALA A 426 -18.58 -6.47 12.43
CA ALA A 426 -17.65 -7.14 13.33
C ALA A 426 -16.19 -6.82 13.00
N TYR A 427 -15.37 -6.68 14.04
CA TYR A 427 -13.94 -6.48 13.88
C TYR A 427 -13.23 -7.82 13.71
N ASN A 428 -12.73 -8.10 12.50
CA ASN A 428 -12.02 -9.33 12.16
C ASN A 428 -10.68 -9.03 11.46
N LEU A 429 -9.56 -9.48 12.04
CA LEU A 429 -8.21 -9.31 11.48
C LEU A 429 -7.84 -10.37 10.43
N ASP A 430 -8.61 -11.45 10.36
CA ASP A 430 -8.36 -12.62 9.52
C ASP A 430 -9.42 -12.74 8.40
N VAL A 431 -10.21 -11.68 8.18
CA VAL A 431 -11.09 -11.57 7.02
C VAL A 431 -10.27 -11.59 5.73
N ASP A 432 -10.73 -12.37 4.77
CA ASP A 432 -10.16 -12.44 3.43
C ASP A 432 -11.20 -11.91 2.43
N TYR A 433 -10.88 -10.76 1.83
CA TYR A 433 -11.66 -10.24 0.72
C TYR A 433 -11.04 -10.82 -0.54
N GLY A 434 -11.76 -11.69 -1.25
CA GLY A 434 -11.25 -12.35 -2.45
C GLY A 434 -10.79 -11.36 -3.54
N ARG A 435 -11.23 -10.10 -3.46
CA ARG A 435 -10.87 -8.99 -4.33
C ARG A 435 -10.71 -7.67 -3.56
N ALA A 436 -9.55 -7.03 -3.68
CA ALA A 436 -9.23 -5.78 -2.97
C ALA A 436 -10.11 -4.59 -3.40
N ASP A 437 -10.45 -4.51 -4.68
CA ASP A 437 -11.32 -3.50 -5.28
C ASP A 437 -12.79 -3.62 -4.85
N ARG A 438 -13.20 -4.79 -4.36
CA ARG A 438 -14.55 -5.06 -3.82
C ARG A 438 -14.61 -5.16 -2.30
N ALA A 439 -13.48 -5.02 -1.61
CA ALA A 439 -13.45 -5.12 -0.15
C ALA A 439 -14.38 -4.12 0.56
N LEU A 440 -14.64 -2.96 -0.06
CA LEU A 440 -15.59 -1.98 0.45
C LEU A 440 -17.05 -2.38 0.21
N GLU A 441 -17.37 -2.89 -0.98
CA GLU A 441 -18.67 -3.47 -1.34
C GLU A 441 -19.02 -4.62 -0.39
N GLU A 442 -18.09 -5.56 -0.19
CA GLU A 442 -18.27 -6.73 0.64
C GLU A 442 -18.39 -6.37 2.13
N PHE A 443 -17.61 -5.38 2.60
CA PHE A 443 -17.70 -4.89 3.98
C PHE A 443 -19.04 -4.19 4.27
N LEU A 444 -19.48 -3.27 3.40
CA LEU A 444 -20.72 -2.50 3.63
C LEU A 444 -21.99 -3.30 3.28
N GLY A 445 -21.87 -4.28 2.39
CA GLY A 445 -22.94 -5.18 1.96
C GLY A 445 -23.21 -6.31 2.96
N ASP A 446 -23.03 -7.54 2.51
CA ASP A 446 -23.41 -8.74 3.27
C ASP A 446 -22.30 -9.25 4.21
N GLY A 447 -21.02 -8.97 3.90
CA GLY A 447 -19.89 -9.48 4.66
C GLY A 447 -19.81 -8.90 6.07
N ARG A 448 -19.93 -7.58 6.22
CA ARG A 448 -19.95 -6.83 7.51
C ARG A 448 -18.79 -7.11 8.47
N GLU A 449 -17.79 -7.88 8.09
CA GLU A 449 -16.59 -8.14 8.87
C GLU A 449 -15.43 -7.36 8.28
N GLY A 450 -14.63 -6.70 9.11
CA GLY A 450 -13.46 -5.93 8.66
C GLY A 450 -12.54 -5.51 9.79
N PHE A 451 -11.44 -4.84 9.45
CA PHE A 451 -10.52 -4.29 10.44
C PHE A 451 -10.39 -2.77 10.26
N CYS A 452 -9.44 -2.17 10.96
CA CYS A 452 -9.33 -0.70 11.07
C CYS A 452 -9.39 0.04 9.72
N VAL A 453 -8.87 -0.54 8.64
CA VAL A 453 -8.92 0.06 7.30
C VAL A 453 -10.34 0.17 6.76
N GLN A 454 -11.13 -0.91 6.81
CA GLN A 454 -12.49 -0.92 6.27
C GLN A 454 -13.41 -0.01 7.05
N PHE A 455 -13.30 -0.05 8.39
CA PHE A 455 -14.03 0.88 9.25
C PHE A 455 -13.64 2.33 8.94
N ALA A 456 -12.36 2.68 8.93
CA ALA A 456 -11.92 4.06 8.67
C ALA A 456 -12.27 4.54 7.26
N THR A 457 -12.14 3.67 6.25
CA THR A 457 -12.48 3.97 4.85
C THR A 457 -13.98 4.22 4.71
N SER A 458 -14.81 3.27 5.15
CA SER A 458 -16.27 3.37 5.11
C SER A 458 -16.76 4.61 5.83
N MET A 459 -16.26 4.81 7.05
CA MET A 459 -16.58 5.97 7.86
C MET A 459 -16.24 7.27 7.11
N THR A 460 -15.05 7.37 6.50
CA THR A 460 -14.65 8.56 5.73
C THR A 460 -15.55 8.78 4.52
N LEU A 461 -15.82 7.74 3.72
CA LEU A 461 -16.62 7.84 2.50
C LEU A 461 -18.09 8.14 2.79
N LEU A 462 -18.69 7.48 3.80
CA LEU A 462 -20.05 7.78 4.26
C LEU A 462 -20.18 9.23 4.75
N SER A 463 -19.14 9.78 5.40
CA SER A 463 -19.15 11.20 5.74
C SER A 463 -19.09 12.10 4.52
N ARG A 464 -18.26 11.79 3.53
CA ARG A 464 -18.20 12.55 2.27
C ARG A 464 -19.54 12.51 1.54
N GLU A 465 -20.17 11.34 1.49
CA GLU A 465 -21.50 11.12 0.92
C GLU A 465 -22.59 11.93 1.64
N LEU A 466 -22.51 12.05 2.97
CA LEU A 466 -23.42 12.88 3.77
C LEU A 466 -23.03 14.38 3.82
N GLY A 467 -22.07 14.81 2.99
CA GLY A 467 -21.66 16.20 2.83
C GLY A 467 -20.72 16.73 3.92
N VAL A 468 -20.07 15.84 4.67
CA VAL A 468 -19.12 16.19 5.74
C VAL A 468 -17.67 15.99 5.25
N PRO A 469 -16.90 17.07 5.03
CA PRO A 469 -15.51 16.98 4.59
C PRO A 469 -14.69 16.10 5.54
N SER A 470 -14.07 15.06 5.00
CA SER A 470 -13.39 14.03 5.79
C SER A 470 -12.10 13.54 5.13
N ARG A 471 -11.15 13.08 5.94
CA ARG A 471 -9.87 12.48 5.53
C ARG A 471 -9.53 11.31 6.42
N LEU A 472 -8.75 10.36 5.90
CA LEU A 472 -8.27 9.21 6.65
C LEU A 472 -6.98 9.58 7.40
N VAL A 473 -6.86 9.24 8.69
CA VAL A 473 -5.63 9.43 9.47
C VAL A 473 -4.99 8.08 9.72
N TYR A 474 -3.72 7.89 9.39
CA TYR A 474 -3.00 6.67 9.78
C TYR A 474 -2.13 6.90 11.01
N GLY A 475 -1.86 5.85 11.77
CA GLY A 475 -1.10 5.97 13.00
C GLY A 475 -1.07 4.70 13.83
N ALA A 476 -1.05 4.87 15.15
CA ALA A 476 -1.20 3.80 16.11
C ALA A 476 -2.19 4.18 17.21
N ARG A 477 -2.85 3.17 17.79
CA ARG A 477 -3.53 3.33 19.07
C ARG A 477 -2.49 3.57 20.17
N THR A 478 -2.96 4.02 21.32
CA THR A 478 -2.13 4.27 22.51
C THR A 478 -1.13 3.15 22.79
N GLY A 479 -1.55 1.89 22.61
CA GLY A 479 -0.76 0.71 22.90
C GLY A 479 -1.12 0.12 24.27
N GLU A 480 -0.27 -0.77 24.75
CA GLU A 480 -0.38 -1.38 26.08
C GLU A 480 0.40 -0.54 27.09
N GLU A 481 -0.23 -0.16 28.20
CA GLU A 481 0.46 0.53 29.30
C GLU A 481 1.34 -0.47 30.06
N VAL A 482 2.66 -0.26 30.03
CA VAL A 482 3.65 -1.16 30.64
C VAL A 482 4.28 -0.58 31.90
N GLY A 483 3.97 0.67 32.21
CA GLY A 483 4.41 1.39 33.39
C GLY A 483 3.76 2.78 33.45
N PRO A 484 3.95 3.54 34.55
CA PRO A 484 3.37 4.87 34.68
C PRO A 484 3.78 5.76 33.51
N ASP A 485 2.78 6.29 32.80
CA ASP A 485 2.94 7.15 31.62
C ASP A 485 3.71 6.48 30.47
N GLU A 486 3.89 5.16 30.45
CA GLU A 486 4.69 4.44 29.45
C GLU A 486 3.85 3.40 28.71
N TYR A 487 3.75 3.58 27.39
CA TYR A 487 2.95 2.76 26.49
C TYR A 487 3.83 2.09 25.44
N VAL A 488 3.56 0.82 25.18
CA VAL A 488 4.20 0.04 24.11
C VAL A 488 3.20 -0.20 22.99
N VAL A 489 3.57 0.27 21.81
CA VAL A 489 2.83 0.07 20.57
C VAL A 489 3.39 -1.16 19.86
N ARG A 490 2.55 -2.17 19.68
CA ARG A 490 2.82 -3.38 18.89
C ARG A 490 2.16 -3.32 17.52
N GLY A 491 2.61 -4.17 16.58
CA GLY A 491 2.02 -4.28 15.24
C GLY A 491 0.48 -4.42 15.23
N ARG A 492 -0.10 -5.20 16.16
CA ARG A 492 -1.56 -5.33 16.33
C ARG A 492 -2.29 -4.06 16.79
N THR A 493 -1.59 -3.18 17.50
CA THR A 493 -2.12 -1.89 17.97
C THR A 493 -1.82 -0.75 17.00
N CYS A 494 -0.98 -0.98 16.00
CA CYS A 494 -0.79 -0.07 14.88
C CYS A 494 -2.00 -0.11 13.98
N THR A 495 -2.80 0.95 14.08
CA THR A 495 -4.03 1.10 13.33
C THR A 495 -3.80 1.89 12.07
N ARG A 496 -4.05 1.26 10.93
CA ARG A 496 -4.37 1.96 9.70
C ARG A 496 -5.76 2.58 9.88
N GLY A 497 -5.83 3.90 10.11
CA GLY A 497 -7.11 4.61 10.19
C GLY A 497 -7.61 4.92 11.60
N TRP A 498 -7.58 6.20 11.97
CA TRP A 498 -8.56 6.83 12.86
C TRP A 498 -8.97 8.19 12.26
N ARG A 499 -9.94 8.88 12.87
CA ARG A 499 -10.68 9.98 12.25
C ARG A 499 -10.26 11.35 12.81
N SER A 500 -10.20 12.39 11.97
CA SER A 500 -10.12 13.79 12.47
C SER A 500 -11.47 14.35 12.95
N THR A 501 -12.57 13.60 12.82
CA THR A 501 -13.95 14.01 13.18
C THR A 501 -14.56 13.15 14.30
N SER A 502 -13.75 12.51 15.16
CA SER A 502 -14.21 11.98 16.46
C SER A 502 -14.83 13.13 17.29
N PRO A 503 -15.75 12.88 18.25
CA PRO A 503 -16.30 13.92 19.12
C PRO A 503 -15.23 14.71 19.89
N ARG A 504 -14.05 14.11 20.10
CA ARG A 504 -12.89 14.80 20.69
C ARG A 504 -12.14 15.73 19.71
N SER A 505 -12.47 15.69 18.43
CA SER A 505 -11.81 16.44 17.36
C SER A 505 -12.74 17.15 16.39
N ALA A 506 -14.07 17.07 16.57
CA ALA A 506 -15.11 17.54 15.65
C ALA A 506 -15.23 19.08 15.49
N GLY A 507 -14.21 19.85 15.87
CA GLY A 507 -14.18 21.32 15.71
C GLY A 507 -13.48 21.80 14.44
N THR A 508 -13.18 20.96 13.45
CA THR A 508 -11.96 21.17 12.67
C THR A 508 -12.02 22.02 11.40
N LEU A 509 -13.16 22.51 10.93
CA LEU A 509 -13.14 23.33 9.71
C LEU A 509 -14.24 24.40 9.79
N ARG A 510 -13.85 25.64 10.12
CA ARG A 510 -14.65 26.85 9.84
C ARG A 510 -13.79 28.00 9.29
N PRO A 511 -14.36 28.91 8.48
CA PRO A 511 -13.66 29.85 7.61
C PRO A 511 -13.30 31.19 8.29
N HIS A 512 -12.54 32.01 7.56
CA HIS A 512 -12.16 33.38 7.90
C HIS A 512 -13.40 34.29 8.08
N ALA A 513 -13.62 34.80 9.30
CA ALA A 513 -14.50 35.94 9.51
C ALA A 513 -13.78 37.24 9.09
N GLY A 514 -13.95 37.64 7.83
CA GLY A 514 -13.72 39.01 7.41
C GLY A 514 -14.85 39.90 7.96
N LEU A 515 -14.51 40.92 8.74
CA LEU A 515 -15.46 41.92 9.25
C LEU A 515 -16.30 42.51 8.09
N ARG A 516 -17.56 42.11 7.97
CA ARG A 516 -18.55 42.86 7.20
C ARG A 516 -19.16 43.93 8.11
N ARG A 517 -18.73 45.18 7.90
CA ARG A 517 -19.51 46.36 8.34
C ARG A 517 -20.87 46.35 7.62
N PRO A 518 -21.98 46.78 8.26
CA PRO A 518 -23.27 46.83 7.60
C PRO A 518 -23.27 47.94 6.55
N LEU A 519 -23.50 47.59 5.28
CA LEU A 519 -23.80 48.55 4.23
C LEU A 519 -25.28 48.94 4.34
N ARG A 520 -25.53 50.19 4.75
CA ARG A 520 -26.82 50.87 4.57
C ARG A 520 -27.10 51.06 3.08
N HIS A 521 -28.35 50.80 2.68
CA HIS A 521 -28.88 51.19 1.38
C HIS A 521 -28.77 52.70 1.14
N GLY A 522 -28.36 53.05 -0.08
CA GLY A 522 -28.42 54.38 -0.64
C GLY A 522 -27.93 54.29 -2.08
N GLY A 523 -28.87 54.21 -3.03
CA GLY A 523 -28.53 54.25 -4.45
C GLY A 523 -28.10 55.65 -4.86
N GLU A 524 -27.12 55.74 -5.76
CA GLU A 524 -27.10 56.72 -6.85
C GLU A 524 -25.95 56.44 -7.82
N ARG A 525 -26.18 56.85 -9.06
CA ARG A 525 -25.38 56.59 -10.25
C ARG A 525 -24.08 57.43 -10.25
N ALA A 526 -23.08 56.91 -10.98
CA ALA A 526 -22.29 57.60 -12.03
C ALA A 526 -20.75 57.50 -11.91
N ARG A 527 -20.19 56.84 -12.94
CA ARG A 527 -19.03 57.19 -13.77
C ARG A 527 -17.73 57.76 -13.16
N SER A 528 -16.64 57.11 -13.61
CA SER A 528 -15.43 57.67 -14.24
C SER A 528 -14.09 57.67 -13.45
N HIS A 529 -13.10 57.09 -14.14
CA HIS A 529 -11.66 57.35 -14.21
C HIS A 529 -10.92 58.08 -13.07
N GLY A 530 -9.80 57.46 -12.66
CA GLY A 530 -8.48 58.04 -12.96
C GLY A 530 -7.55 58.40 -11.80
N ARG A 531 -6.34 57.82 -11.89
CA ARG A 531 -5.01 58.38 -11.54
C ARG A 531 -4.57 58.57 -10.07
N LEU A 532 -3.45 57.88 -9.79
CA LEU A 532 -2.15 58.37 -9.28
C LEU A 532 -2.12 59.32 -8.06
N GLY A 533 -1.28 58.97 -7.07
CA GLY A 533 -0.69 59.98 -6.18
C GLY A 533 0.05 59.46 -4.95
N HIS A 534 1.37 59.36 -5.06
CA HIS A 534 2.36 59.32 -3.97
C HIS A 534 2.05 60.23 -2.77
N ARG A 535 2.41 59.80 -1.54
CA ARG A 535 3.52 60.39 -0.74
C ARG A 535 3.68 59.77 0.66
N GLU A 536 4.84 59.13 0.82
CA GLU A 536 5.83 59.26 1.89
C GLU A 536 5.58 60.01 3.21
N SER A 537 6.18 59.38 4.25
CA SER A 537 6.91 59.97 5.38
C SER A 537 6.07 60.43 6.59
N ARG A 538 6.51 60.37 7.85
CA ARG A 538 7.73 59.90 8.53
C ARG A 538 7.46 60.09 10.03
N ARG A 539 8.12 59.26 10.87
CA ARG A 539 8.59 59.57 12.24
C ARG A 539 7.51 59.83 13.31
N ALA A 540 7.72 59.69 14.61
CA ALA A 540 8.68 59.06 15.51
C ALA A 540 8.16 59.50 16.90
N GLY A 541 8.31 58.71 17.98
CA GLY A 541 7.88 59.24 19.29
C GLY A 541 7.82 58.25 20.43
N THR A 542 8.99 57.77 20.82
CA THR A 542 9.39 57.17 22.09
C THR A 542 8.64 57.54 23.39
N SER A 543 8.43 56.49 24.20
CA SER A 543 8.68 56.38 25.65
C SER A 543 7.77 57.11 26.66
N ARG A 544 7.24 56.39 27.65
CA ARG A 544 7.88 56.25 29.00
C ARG A 544 7.06 55.35 29.94
N ARG A 545 7.83 54.56 30.70
CA ARG A 545 7.48 53.80 31.90
C ARG A 545 6.71 54.62 32.95
N ARG A 546 5.83 53.96 33.72
CA ARG A 546 5.89 54.03 35.19
C ARG A 546 5.24 52.81 35.86
N SER A 547 6.03 52.24 36.77
CA SER A 547 5.75 51.18 37.73
C SER A 547 4.81 51.62 38.87
N GLY A 548 4.04 50.69 39.43
CA GLY A 548 3.34 50.84 40.71
C GLY A 548 3.11 49.50 41.39
N ARG A 549 4.02 49.13 42.29
CA ARG A 549 3.98 48.00 43.24
C ARG A 549 3.03 48.31 44.40
N ARG A 550 2.32 47.30 44.91
CA ARG A 550 2.04 46.94 46.34
C ARG A 550 0.62 46.34 46.46
N ALA A 551 0.25 45.50 47.43
CA ALA A 551 0.87 44.43 48.21
C ALA A 551 -0.20 43.97 49.23
N ARG A 552 -0.31 42.64 49.42
CA ARG A 552 -0.67 41.90 50.67
C ARG A 552 -2.09 42.02 51.27
N ARG A 553 -2.71 40.84 51.46
CA ARG A 553 -2.95 40.09 52.75
C ARG A 553 -3.74 38.81 52.42
N ARG A 554 -3.30 37.56 52.67
CA ARG A 554 -3.24 36.79 53.95
C ARG A 554 -4.57 36.87 54.74
N ALA A 555 -5.24 35.81 55.20
CA ALA A 555 -4.78 34.48 55.64
C ALA A 555 -5.96 33.50 55.90
N ARG A 556 -5.64 32.18 55.93
CA ARG A 556 -6.02 31.11 56.92
C ARG A 556 -7.52 30.77 57.12
N ALA A 557 -7.96 29.55 57.46
CA ALA A 557 -7.34 28.23 57.71
C ALA A 557 -8.45 27.19 58.03
N GLY A 558 -8.14 25.90 57.84
CA GLY A 558 -8.64 24.78 58.68
C GLY A 558 -9.26 23.60 57.90
N ARG A 559 -8.60 22.42 57.80
CA ARG A 559 -8.66 21.24 58.70
C ARG A 559 -10.08 20.61 58.78
N ALA A 560 -10.35 19.30 58.67
CA ALA A 560 -9.53 18.09 58.69
C ALA A 560 -10.37 16.83 58.35
N ARG A 561 -9.67 15.75 57.94
CA ARG A 561 -9.88 14.29 58.22
C ARG A 561 -11.16 13.54 57.80
N GLY A 562 -10.94 12.37 57.19
CA GLY A 562 -11.82 11.18 57.30
C GLY A 562 -11.68 10.20 56.11
N VAL A 563 -11.10 9.02 56.34
CA VAL A 563 -10.96 7.85 55.43
C VAL A 563 -11.95 6.75 55.95
N PRO A 564 -12.06 5.52 55.37
CA PRO A 564 -12.96 5.06 54.30
C PRO A 564 -13.92 3.92 54.72
N GLY A 565 -14.69 3.39 53.77
CA GLY A 565 -15.30 2.04 53.79
C GLY A 565 -16.12 1.84 52.51
N ALA A 566 -16.17 0.67 51.85
CA ALA A 566 -15.51 -0.62 51.97
C ALA A 566 -15.58 -1.27 50.58
#